data_AF-A0A7X7YJT4-F1
#
_entry.id   AF-A0A7X7YJT4-F1
#
_cell.length_a   1.000
_cell.length_b   1.000
_cell.length_c   1.000
_cell.angle_alpha   90.00
_cell.angle_beta   90.00
_cell.angle_gamma   90.00
#
_symmetry.space_group_name_H-M   'P 1'
#
loop_
_entity.id
_entity.type
_entity.pdbx_description
1 polymer ?
#
loop_
_entity_poly.entity_id
_entity_poly.type
_entity_poly.pdbx_seq_one_letter_code
_entity_poly.pdbx_strand_id
1 'polypeptide(L)' 'MEPRKQFLLRIDPELWTELERWAAEELRSVNGQIEYLLRQAVVKRKGGEKKLSDENKPTS' A
#
# COMPACT_ATOMS: atom_id res chain seq x y z
N MET A 1 10.44 1.96 17.59
CA MET A 1 10.05 1.90 16.16
C MET A 1 11.29 2.12 15.34
N GLU A 2 11.64 1.20 14.44
CA GLU A 2 12.68 1.49 13.45
C GLU A 2 12.18 2.59 12.49
N PRO A 3 13.04 3.54 12.09
CA PRO A 3 12.66 4.58 11.15
C PRO A 3 12.32 3.96 9.79
N ARG A 4 11.29 4.51 9.12
CA ARG A 4 10.95 4.08 7.75
C ARG A 4 12.13 4.39 6.83
N LYS A 5 12.54 3.40 6.05
CA LYS A 5 13.60 3.55 5.04
C LYS A 5 13.12 4.50 3.94
N GLN A 6 13.79 5.62 3.78
CA GLN A 6 13.57 6.55 2.67
C GLN A 6 14.46 6.15 1.49
N PHE A 7 13.88 6.05 0.30
CA PHE A 7 14.61 5.76 -0.93
C PHE A 7 13.93 6.46 -2.11
N LEU A 8 14.71 6.76 -3.15
CA LEU A 8 14.19 7.31 -4.40
C LEU A 8 13.59 6.16 -5.22
N LEU A 9 12.29 6.26 -5.53
CA LEU A 9 11.62 5.35 -6.45
C LEU A 9 11.55 6.02 -7.82
N ARG A 10 12.04 5.32 -8.86
CA ARG A 10 11.76 5.72 -10.24
C ARG A 10 10.46 5.05 -10.65
N ILE A 11 9.49 5.86 -11.04
CA ILE A 11 8.16 5.40 -11.45
C ILE A 11 7.84 6.02 -12.80
N ASP A 12 7.11 5.26 -13.61
CA ASP A 12 6.54 5.79 -14.83
C ASP A 12 5.54 6.93 -14.49
N PRO A 13 5.55 8.07 -15.20
CA PRO A 13 4.67 9.20 -14.91
C PRO A 13 3.18 8.87 -15.02
N GLU A 14 2.78 8.02 -15.97
CA GLU A 14 1.38 7.63 -16.14
C GLU A 14 0.93 6.78 -14.95
N LEU A 15 1.78 5.86 -14.51
CA LEU A 15 1.52 5.07 -13.31
C LEU A 15 1.43 5.95 -12.06
N TRP A 16 2.24 7.01 -11.95
CA TRP A 16 2.16 7.96 -10.85
C TRP A 16 0.80 8.67 -10.81
N THR A 17 0.31 9.16 -11.95
CA THR A 17 -1.00 9.81 -12.04
C THR A 17 -2.14 8.88 -11.62
N GLU A 18 -2.12 7.62 -12.05
CA GLU A 18 -3.12 6.63 -11.63
C GLU A 18 -3.06 6.35 -10.12
N LEU A 19 -1.86 6.29 -9.54
CA LEU A 19 -1.70 6.13 -8.08
C LEU A 19 -2.19 7.35 -7.29
N GLU A 20 -1.96 8.57 -7.78
CA GLU A 20 -2.46 9.80 -7.18
C GLU A 20 -3.99 9.82 -7.15
N ARG A 21 -4.61 9.49 -8.28
CA ARG A 21 -6.07 9.42 -8.40
C ARG A 21 -6.64 8.36 -7.46
N TRP A 22 -6.08 7.15 -7.47
CA TRP A 22 -6.56 6.07 -6.59
C TRP A 22 -6.39 6.43 -5.10
N ALA A 23 -5.27 7.04 -4.73
CA ALA A 23 -5.07 7.51 -3.36
C ALA A 23 -6.13 8.56 -2.97
N ALA A 24 -6.48 9.48 -3.86
CA ALA A 24 -7.52 10.48 -3.62
C ALA A 24 -8.91 9.84 -3.46
N GLU A 25 -9.26 8.85 -4.30
CA GLU A 25 -10.51 8.10 -4.21
C GLU A 25 -10.66 7.35 -2.87
N GLU A 26 -9.56 6.84 -2.30
CA GLU A 26 -9.53 6.19 -0.98
C GLU A 26 -9.26 7.16 0.20
N LEU A 27 -9.23 8.47 -0.04
CA LEU A 27 -8.91 9.50 0.97
C LEU A 27 -7.57 9.22 1.70
N ARG A 28 -6.57 8.75 0.96
CA ARG A 28 -5.24 8.39 1.46
C ARG A 28 -4.17 9.29 0.86
N SER A 29 -3.05 9.42 1.57
CA SER A 29 -1.82 9.94 0.94
C SER A 29 -1.27 8.98 -0.10
N VAL A 30 -0.62 9.50 -1.14
CA VAL A 30 0.02 8.69 -2.20
C VAL A 30 1.05 7.71 -1.62
N ASN A 31 1.87 8.17 -0.67
CA ASN A 31 2.83 7.30 0.02
C ASN A 31 2.14 6.17 0.81
N GLY A 32 1.00 6.46 1.43
CA GLY A 32 0.19 5.43 2.09
C GLY A 32 -0.39 4.42 1.09
N GLN A 33 -0.81 4.90 -0.08
CA GLN A 33 -1.32 4.03 -1.15
C GLN A 33 -0.24 3.08 -1.67
N ILE A 34 0.95 3.61 -1.94
CA ILE A 34 2.11 2.82 -2.38
C ILE A 34 2.46 1.75 -1.34
N GLU A 35 2.53 2.13 -0.06
CA GLU A 35 2.84 1.20 1.02
C GLU A 35 1.81 0.06 1.11
N TYR A 36 0.52 0.38 0.99
CA TYR A 36 -0.56 -0.61 0.98
C TYR A 36 -0.40 -1.61 -0.18
N LEU A 37 -0.18 -1.11 -1.40
CA LEU A 37 -0.03 -1.94 -2.59
C LEU A 37 1.21 -2.84 -2.50
N LEU A 38 2.33 -2.31 -2.02
CA LEU A 38 3.55 -3.10 -1.81
C LEU A 38 3.33 -4.21 -0.78
N ARG A 39 2.60 -3.93 0.31
CA ARG A 39 2.24 -4.95 1.31
C ARG A 39 1.37 -6.04 0.69
N GLN A 40 0.35 -5.67 -0.05
CA GLN A 40 -0.52 -6.63 -0.75
C GLN A 40 0.27 -7.48 -1.73
N ALA A 41 1.14 -6.88 -2.54
CA ALA A 41 1.98 -7.59 -3.50
C ALA A 41 2.90 -8.62 -2.82
N VAL A 42 3.53 -8.24 -1.69
CA VAL A 42 4.37 -9.16 -0.92
C VAL A 42 3.57 -10.30 -0.32
N VAL A 43 2.38 -10.03 0.22
CA VAL A 43 1.51 -11.07 0.80
C VAL A 43 1.02 -12.03 -0.28
N LYS A 44 0.55 -11.51 -1.42
CA LYS A 44 0.13 -12.32 -2.57
C LYS A 44 1.28 -13.20 -3.06
N ARG A 45 2.49 -12.65 -3.19
CA ARG A 45 3.70 -13.41 -3.55
C ARG A 45 4.02 -14.54 -2.57
N LYS A 46 3.75 -14.35 -1.28
CA LYS A 46 3.96 -15.36 -0.23
C LYS A 46 2.84 -16.42 -0.16
N GLY A 47 1.84 -16.37 -1.05
CA GLY A 47 0.68 -17.28 -1.04
C GLY A 47 -0.35 -16.97 0.05
N GLY A 48 -0.33 -15.75 0.59
CA GLY A 48 -1.10 -15.35 1.77
C GLY A 48 -2.45 -14.69 1.48
N GLU A 49 -3.30 -15.26 0.62
CA GLU A 49 -4.65 -14.69 0.39
C GLU A 49 -5.55 -14.73 1.64
N LYS A 50 -5.15 -15.47 2.69
CA LYS A 50 -5.95 -15.73 3.90
C LYS A 50 -5.78 -14.74 5.07
N LYS A 51 -4.85 -13.77 5.02
CA LYS A 51 -4.49 -12.96 6.22
C LYS A 51 -4.93 -11.49 6.24
N LEU A 52 -5.34 -10.88 5.13
CA LEU A 52 -5.73 -9.46 5.14
C LEU A 52 -7.17 -9.20 5.63
N SER A 53 -7.98 -10.24 5.82
CA SER A 53 -9.36 -10.10 6.31
C SER A 53 -9.48 -10.02 7.84
N ASP A 54 -8.44 -10.34 8.60
CA ASP A 54 -8.52 -10.46 10.07
C ASP A 54 -8.14 -9.17 10.84
N GLU A 55 -7.52 -8.18 10.19
CA GLU A 55 -7.02 -6.96 10.89
C GLU A 55 -8.04 -5.81 11.00
N ASN A 56 -9.29 -5.99 10.55
CA ASN A 56 -10.36 -4.97 10.61
C ASN A 56 -11.51 -5.31 11.57
N LYS A 57 -11.32 -6.23 12.53
CA LYS A 57 -12.31 -6.44 13.59
C LYS A 57 -12.05 -5.43 14.71
N PRO A 58 -13.00 -4.53 15.06
CA PRO A 58 -12.84 -3.71 16.24
C PRO A 58 -12.77 -4.64 17.45
N THR A 59 -11.65 -4.56 18.18
CA THR A 59 -11.50 -5.22 19.47
C THR A 59 -12.60 -4.70 20.39
N SER A 60 -13.48 -5.60 20.81
CA SER A 60 -14.46 -5.32 21.87
C SER A 60 -13.78 -5.15 23.21
#